data_AF-A0A935TC00-F1
#
_entry.id   AF-A0A935TC00-F1
#
_cell.length_a   1.000
_cell.length_b   1.000
_cell.length_c   1.000
_cell.angle_alpha   90.00
_cell.angle_beta   90.00
_cell.angle_gamma   90.00
#
_symmetry.space_group_name_H-M   'P 1'
#
loop_
_entity.id
_entity.type
_entity.pdbx_description
1 polymer ?
#
loop_
_entity_poly.entity_id
_entity_poly.type
_entity_poly.pdbx_seq_one_letter_code
_entity_poly.pdbx_strand_id
1 'polypeptide(L)'
;MNPAHERTAVARAEFFLALAEQCSPEQRTEFEAFLEAAIVFARAALHRLKNEFESHPSWNVWFAQLKGNPAVEFFREHRDFVLKEASPKVGQIISFNRVATAAQLYYFENPSITATTTVREHLRLYVQTLQDAEACFRK
;
A
#
# COMPACT_ATOMS: atom_id res chain seq x y z
N MET A 1 -8.96 15.91 -13.63
CA MET A 1 -7.81 15.00 -13.47
C MET A 1 -7.50 14.38 -14.83
N ASN A 2 -6.22 14.18 -15.16
CA ASN A 2 -5.84 13.57 -16.44
C ASN A 2 -6.14 12.05 -16.39
N PRO A 3 -6.95 11.48 -17.30
CA PRO A 3 -7.40 10.07 -17.22
C PRO A 3 -6.24 9.05 -17.29
N ALA A 4 -5.06 9.46 -17.78
CA ALA A 4 -3.85 8.63 -17.72
C ALA A 4 -3.33 8.43 -16.28
N HIS A 5 -3.51 9.43 -15.40
CA HIS A 5 -3.10 9.38 -14.00
C HIS A 5 -3.98 8.40 -13.19
N GLU A 6 -5.26 8.28 -13.56
CA GLU A 6 -6.25 7.39 -12.94
C GLU A 6 -5.99 5.89 -13.20
N ARG A 7 -5.14 5.55 -14.18
CA ARG A 7 -4.84 4.14 -14.55
C ARG A 7 -3.56 3.58 -13.93
N THR A 8 -2.84 4.37 -13.13
CA THR A 8 -1.61 3.90 -12.48
C THR A 8 -1.90 2.93 -11.34
N ALA A 9 -0.93 2.08 -11.01
CA ALA A 9 -1.07 1.17 -9.88
C ALA A 9 -1.15 1.93 -8.55
N VAL A 10 -0.40 3.04 -8.44
CA VAL A 10 -0.48 3.97 -7.31
C VAL A 10 -1.87 4.57 -7.16
N ALA A 11 -2.46 5.09 -8.24
CA ALA A 11 -3.80 5.67 -8.19
C ALA A 11 -4.86 4.64 -7.75
N ARG A 12 -4.72 3.38 -8.17
CA ARG A 12 -5.57 2.29 -7.69
C ARG A 12 -5.36 2.00 -6.20
N ALA A 13 -4.10 2.01 -5.73
CA ALA A 13 -3.79 1.82 -4.32
C ALA A 13 -4.46 2.90 -3.45
N GLU A 14 -4.31 4.17 -3.84
CA GLU A 14 -4.97 5.31 -3.18
C GLU A 14 -6.50 5.19 -3.22
N PHE A 15 -7.06 4.79 -4.37
CA PHE A 15 -8.50 4.61 -4.52
C PHE A 15 -9.06 3.55 -3.56
N PHE A 16 -8.45 2.37 -3.50
CA PHE A 16 -8.91 1.31 -2.60
C PHE A 16 -8.68 1.67 -1.13
N LEU A 17 -7.58 2.36 -0.81
CA LEU A 17 -7.36 2.85 0.55
C LEU A 17 -8.46 3.85 0.98
N ALA A 18 -8.84 4.76 0.08
CA ALA A 18 -9.93 5.70 0.33
C ALA A 18 -11.29 5.00 0.50
N LEU A 19 -11.55 3.91 -0.23
CA LEU A 19 -12.75 3.09 -0.02
C LEU A 19 -12.73 2.39 1.34
N ALA A 20 -11.59 1.83 1.76
CA ALA A 20 -11.45 1.19 3.07
C ALA A 20 -11.77 2.17 4.21
N GLU A 21 -11.32 3.41 4.11
CA GLU A 21 -11.59 4.43 5.14
C GLU A 21 -13.07 4.81 5.28
N GLN A 22 -13.87 4.56 4.25
CA GLN A 22 -15.29 4.87 4.21
C GLN A 22 -16.18 3.71 4.66
N CYS A 23 -15.63 2.52 4.85
CA CYS A 23 -16.39 1.35 5.31
C CYS A 23 -17.01 1.60 6.69
N SER A 24 -18.31 1.34 6.80
CA SER A 24 -19.00 1.35 8.09
C SER A 24 -18.50 0.22 9.00
N PRO A 25 -18.75 0.26 10.31
CA PRO A 25 -18.33 -0.79 11.25
C PRO A 25 -18.84 -2.19 10.94
N GLU A 26 -19.93 -2.31 10.18
CA GLU A 26 -20.53 -3.56 9.71
C GLU A 26 -19.85 -4.11 8.45
N GLN A 27 -19.19 -3.25 7.67
CA GLN A 27 -18.52 -3.57 6.40
C GLN A 27 -17.07 -4.00 6.60
N ARG A 28 -16.83 -4.92 7.55
CA ARG A 28 -15.48 -5.36 7.92
C ARG A 28 -14.80 -6.16 6.82
N THR A 29 -15.55 -7.03 6.16
CA THR A 29 -15.03 -7.85 5.06
C THR A 29 -14.66 -6.98 3.86
N GLU A 30 -15.48 -5.97 3.54
CA GLU A 30 -15.17 -4.99 2.50
C GLU A 30 -13.96 -4.14 2.88
N PHE A 31 -13.87 -3.70 4.14
CA PHE A 31 -12.70 -2.99 4.64
C PHE A 31 -11.41 -3.78 4.43
N GLU A 32 -11.38 -5.04 4.85
CA GLU A 32 -10.21 -5.92 4.71
C GLU A 32 -9.86 -6.10 3.24
N ALA A 33 -10.84 -6.40 2.38
CA ALA A 33 -10.63 -6.57 0.94
C ALA A 33 -10.08 -5.30 0.26
N PHE A 34 -10.57 -4.12 0.64
CA PHE A 34 -10.07 -2.85 0.09
C PHE A 34 -8.66 -2.53 0.60
N LEU A 35 -8.36 -2.80 1.87
CA LEU A 35 -7.02 -2.64 2.43
C LEU A 35 -6.00 -3.56 1.73
N GLU A 36 -6.37 -4.81 1.51
CA GLU A 36 -5.57 -5.79 0.76
C GLU A 36 -5.34 -5.34 -0.68
N ALA A 37 -6.41 -4.91 -1.37
CA ALA A 37 -6.32 -4.40 -2.73
C ALA A 37 -5.34 -3.21 -2.81
N ALA A 38 -5.40 -2.29 -1.85
CA ALA A 38 -4.48 -1.16 -1.78
C ALA A 38 -3.01 -1.61 -1.69
N ILE A 39 -2.71 -2.58 -0.81
CA ILE A 39 -1.37 -3.15 -0.63
C ILE A 39 -0.88 -3.85 -1.91
N VAL A 40 -1.74 -4.65 -2.56
CA VAL A 40 -1.42 -5.36 -3.80
C VAL A 40 -1.12 -4.37 -4.93
N PHE A 41 -1.95 -3.35 -5.11
CA PHE A 41 -1.74 -2.34 -6.14
C PHE A 41 -0.51 -1.46 -5.88
N ALA A 42 -0.22 -1.12 -4.62
CA ALA A 42 1.03 -0.44 -4.27
C ALA A 42 2.23 -1.27 -4.74
N ARG A 43 2.30 -2.56 -4.40
CA ARG A 43 3.40 -3.43 -4.83
C ARG A 43 3.52 -3.56 -6.34
N ALA A 44 2.39 -3.57 -7.05
CA ALA A 44 2.35 -3.64 -8.51
C ALA A 44 3.00 -2.41 -9.17
N ALA A 45 3.04 -1.25 -8.49
CA ALA A 45 3.70 -0.06 -9.02
C ALA A 45 5.21 -0.27 -9.25
N LEU A 46 5.93 -0.81 -8.27
CA LEU A 46 7.35 -1.14 -8.44
C LEU A 46 7.59 -2.26 -9.47
N HIS A 47 6.66 -3.20 -9.61
CA HIS A 47 6.75 -4.22 -10.67
C HIS A 47 6.62 -3.58 -12.07
N ARG A 48 5.72 -2.60 -12.25
CA ARG A 48 5.61 -1.87 -13.52
C ARG A 48 6.87 -1.06 -13.80
N LEU A 49 7.41 -0.38 -12.79
CA LEU A 49 8.67 0.36 -12.91
C LEU A 49 9.83 -0.57 -13.32
N LYS A 50 9.91 -1.77 -12.74
CA LYS A 50 10.87 -2.80 -13.16
C LYS A 50 10.73 -3.15 -14.62
N ASN A 51 9.53 -3.49 -15.07
CA ASN A 51 9.31 -3.84 -16.47
C ASN A 51 9.69 -2.74 -17.46
N GLU A 52 9.60 -1.46 -17.04
CA GLU A 52 9.96 -0.31 -17.88
C GLU A 52 11.47 -0.02 -17.88
N PHE A 53 12.14 -0.15 -16.72
CA PHE A 53 13.51 0.35 -16.54
C PHE A 53 14.55 -0.70 -16.15
N GLU A 54 14.23 -1.99 -16.12
CA GLU A 54 15.18 -3.05 -15.73
C GLU A 54 16.45 -3.08 -16.60
N SER A 55 16.36 -2.62 -17.86
CA SER A 55 17.52 -2.49 -18.75
C SER A 55 18.36 -1.22 -18.54
N HIS A 56 17.90 -0.28 -17.71
CA HIS A 56 18.63 0.96 -17.45
C HIS A 56 19.94 0.66 -16.68
N PRO A 57 21.11 1.23 -17.06
CA PRO A 57 22.39 0.89 -16.44
C PRO A 57 22.43 1.05 -14.92
N SER A 58 21.74 2.06 -14.40
CA SER A 58 21.65 2.35 -12.96
C SER A 58 20.57 1.55 -12.22
N TRP A 59 19.74 0.76 -12.92
CA TRP A 59 18.61 0.05 -12.33
C TRP A 59 19.03 -0.85 -11.16
N ASN A 60 20.02 -1.72 -11.39
CA ASN A 60 20.46 -2.68 -10.38
C ASN A 60 21.00 -1.99 -9.11
N VAL A 61 21.72 -0.88 -9.29
CA VAL A 61 22.27 -0.09 -8.16
C VAL A 61 21.14 0.52 -7.35
N TRP A 62 20.18 1.19 -8.01
CA TRP A 62 19.03 1.78 -7.35
C TRP A 62 18.13 0.72 -6.68
N PHE A 63 17.84 -0.38 -7.36
CA PHE A 63 16.99 -1.44 -6.83
C PHE A 63 17.61 -2.09 -5.59
N ALA A 64 18.93 -2.24 -5.54
CA ALA A 64 19.64 -2.75 -4.37
C ALA A 64 19.52 -1.80 -3.15
N GLN A 65 19.43 -0.48 -3.37
CA GLN A 65 19.24 0.51 -2.31
C GLN A 65 17.86 0.45 -1.67
N LEU A 66 16.87 -0.15 -2.32
CA LEU A 66 15.53 -0.33 -1.75
C LEU A 66 15.51 -1.35 -0.61
N LYS A 67 16.53 -2.22 -0.50
CA LYS A 67 16.60 -3.22 0.55
C LYS A 67 16.64 -2.54 1.92
N GLY A 68 15.70 -2.91 2.79
CA GLY A 68 15.59 -2.32 4.12
C GLY A 68 14.90 -0.94 4.15
N ASN A 69 14.41 -0.43 3.01
CA ASN A 69 13.51 0.72 3.02
C ASN A 69 12.18 0.31 3.68
N PRO A 70 11.76 0.94 4.78
CA PRO A 70 10.59 0.49 5.54
C PRO A 70 9.29 0.43 4.71
N ALA A 71 9.07 1.39 3.80
CA ALA A 71 7.88 1.40 2.96
C ALA A 71 7.91 0.31 1.88
N VAL A 72 9.08 0.04 1.30
CA VAL A 72 9.23 -1.04 0.32
C VAL A 72 9.05 -2.40 0.99
N GLU A 73 9.66 -2.59 2.15
CA GLU A 73 9.54 -3.83 2.93
C GLU A 73 8.10 -4.05 3.41
N PHE A 74 7.44 -3.00 3.90
CA PHE A 74 6.03 -3.06 4.31
C PHE A 74 5.13 -3.63 3.20
N PHE A 75 5.17 -3.07 1.99
CA PHE A 75 4.35 -3.56 0.88
C PHE A 75 4.82 -4.92 0.33
N ARG A 76 6.11 -5.26 0.46
CA ARG A 76 6.62 -6.58 0.06
C ARG A 76 6.04 -7.66 0.97
N GLU A 77 6.21 -7.49 2.28
CA GLU A 77 5.83 -8.49 3.29
C GLU A 77 4.31 -8.66 3.37
N HIS A 78 3.56 -7.57 3.44
CA HIS A 78 2.11 -7.65 3.56
C HIS A 78 1.47 -8.21 2.29
N ARG A 79 1.95 -7.85 1.10
CA ARG A 79 1.48 -8.46 -0.16
C ARG A 79 1.77 -9.95 -0.18
N ASP A 80 2.98 -10.35 0.19
CA ASP A 80 3.36 -11.78 0.23
C ASP A 80 2.48 -12.57 1.20
N PHE A 81 2.11 -11.97 2.34
CA PHE A 81 1.18 -12.57 3.29
C PHE A 81 -0.24 -12.70 2.73
N VAL A 82 -0.80 -11.61 2.18
CA VAL A 82 -2.13 -11.61 1.53
C VAL A 82 -2.24 -12.70 0.47
N LEU A 83 -1.20 -12.89 -0.35
CA LEU A 83 -1.21 -13.90 -1.42
C LEU A 83 -1.02 -15.35 -0.94
N LYS A 84 -0.49 -15.58 0.26
CA LYS A 84 -0.08 -16.92 0.71
C LYS A 84 -0.91 -17.46 1.87
N GLU A 85 -1.42 -16.60 2.75
CA GLU A 85 -2.04 -17.00 4.03
C GLU A 85 -3.49 -16.52 4.22
N ALA A 86 -4.06 -15.82 3.23
CA ALA A 86 -5.49 -15.47 3.05
C ALA A 86 -6.04 -14.20 3.74
N SER A 87 -5.41 -13.63 4.77
CA SER A 87 -5.77 -12.28 5.30
C SER A 87 -4.52 -11.58 5.83
N PRO A 88 -4.37 -10.25 5.79
CA PRO A 88 -3.21 -9.54 6.34
C PRO A 88 -3.03 -9.82 7.84
N LYS A 89 -1.79 -9.78 8.37
CA LYS A 89 -1.52 -9.75 9.83
C LYS A 89 -1.95 -8.41 10.41
N VAL A 90 -3.24 -8.12 10.32
CA VAL A 90 -3.86 -6.93 10.88
C VAL A 90 -4.45 -7.32 12.23
N GLY A 91 -4.04 -6.62 13.27
CA GLY A 91 -4.64 -6.73 14.59
C GLY A 91 -6.05 -6.13 14.57
N GLN A 92 -6.93 -6.70 15.38
CA GLN A 92 -8.31 -6.22 15.55
C GLN A 92 -8.51 -5.68 16.96
N ILE A 93 -9.20 -4.55 17.09
CA ILE A 93 -9.60 -3.94 18.35
C ILE A 93 -11.04 -4.39 18.65
N ILE A 94 -11.23 -5.06 19.79
CA ILE A 94 -12.55 -5.33 20.33
C ILE A 94 -13.00 -4.08 21.09
N SER A 95 -13.86 -3.26 20.49
CA SER A 95 -14.44 -2.07 21.11
C SER A 95 -15.89 -2.32 21.50
N PHE A 96 -16.23 -2.06 22.78
CA PHE A 96 -17.62 -1.96 23.25
C PHE A 96 -18.22 -0.56 23.02
N ASN A 97 -17.39 0.41 22.61
CA ASN A 97 -17.81 1.76 22.26
C ASN A 97 -18.21 1.83 20.78
N ARG A 98 -19.15 2.72 20.47
CA ARG A 98 -19.59 2.98 19.10
C ARG A 98 -18.45 3.59 18.29
N VAL A 99 -17.97 2.87 17.29
CA VAL A 99 -16.99 3.35 16.31
C VAL A 99 -17.71 3.92 15.08
N ALA A 100 -17.06 4.85 14.40
CA ALA A 100 -17.63 5.50 13.22
C ALA A 100 -17.36 4.74 11.92
N THR A 101 -16.21 4.05 11.83
CA THR A 101 -15.78 3.32 10.63
C THR A 101 -15.12 2.01 11.01
N ALA A 102 -15.07 1.05 10.08
CA ALA A 102 -14.33 -0.19 10.25
C ALA A 102 -12.85 0.08 10.50
N ALA A 103 -12.24 1.07 9.84
CA ALA A 103 -10.82 1.39 9.95
C ALA A 103 -10.33 1.61 11.40
N GLN A 104 -11.19 2.14 12.28
CA GLN A 104 -10.89 2.34 13.70
C GLN A 104 -10.69 1.04 14.49
N LEU A 105 -11.09 -0.10 13.92
CA LEU A 105 -11.01 -1.42 14.56
C LEU A 105 -9.76 -2.20 14.13
N TYR A 106 -8.94 -1.68 13.23
CA TYR A 106 -7.83 -2.42 12.64
C TYR A 106 -6.51 -1.68 12.79
N TYR A 107 -5.43 -2.40 13.07
CA TYR A 107 -4.06 -1.85 13.19
C TYR A 107 -3.02 -2.87 12.71
N PHE A 108 -1.82 -2.41 12.35
CA PHE A 108 -0.70 -3.32 12.05
C PHE A 108 0.15 -3.57 13.29
N GLU A 109 0.81 -2.53 13.81
CA GLU A 109 1.75 -2.66 14.92
C GLU A 109 1.19 -2.10 16.25
N ASN A 110 0.58 -0.91 16.19
CA ASN A 110 0.12 -0.19 17.37
C ASN A 110 -1.40 0.09 17.28
N PRO A 111 -2.22 -0.35 18.25
CA PRO A 111 -3.66 -0.06 18.28
C PRO A 111 -4.02 1.44 18.28
N SER A 112 -3.07 2.31 18.62
CA SER A 112 -3.25 3.77 18.58
C SER A 112 -3.17 4.34 17.15
N ILE A 113 -2.69 3.57 16.18
CA ILE A 113 -2.54 3.96 14.78
C ILE A 113 -3.37 2.99 13.94
N THR A 114 -4.37 3.52 13.25
CA THR A 114 -5.24 2.68 12.41
C THR A 114 -4.46 2.09 11.24
N ALA A 115 -4.90 0.93 10.76
CA ALA A 115 -4.29 0.23 9.64
C ALA A 115 -4.24 1.10 8.37
N THR A 116 -5.28 1.90 8.11
CA THR A 116 -5.33 2.81 6.96
C THR A 116 -4.33 3.97 7.12
N THR A 117 -4.12 4.49 8.34
CA THR A 117 -3.07 5.48 8.61
C THR A 117 -1.68 4.93 8.30
N THR A 118 -1.36 3.73 8.80
CA THR A 118 -0.08 3.06 8.51
C THR A 118 0.13 2.86 7.02
N VAL A 119 -0.87 2.33 6.30
CA VAL A 119 -0.77 2.12 4.84
C VAL A 119 -0.58 3.45 4.10
N ARG A 120 -1.29 4.52 4.50
CA ARG A 120 -1.16 5.85 3.89
C ARG A 120 0.25 6.41 4.04
N GLU A 121 0.83 6.31 5.23
CA GLU A 121 2.18 6.82 5.49
C GLU A 121 3.23 6.09 4.65
N HIS A 122 3.17 4.75 4.63
CA HIS A 122 4.05 3.95 3.78
C HIS A 122 3.79 4.22 2.30
N LEU A 123 2.54 4.34 1.85
CA LEU A 123 2.20 4.61 0.45
C LEU A 123 2.81 5.93 -0.01
N ARG A 124 2.71 6.99 0.79
CA ARG A 124 3.32 8.29 0.47
C ARG A 124 4.84 8.19 0.28
N LEU A 125 5.55 7.56 1.22
CA LEU A 125 7.00 7.39 1.13
C LEU A 125 7.41 6.50 -0.05
N TYR A 126 6.61 5.47 -0.30
CA TYR A 126 6.81 4.54 -1.40
C TYR A 126 6.63 5.23 -2.76
N VAL A 127 5.57 6.02 -2.93
CA VAL A 127 5.30 6.78 -4.15
C VAL A 127 6.42 7.77 -4.44
N GLN A 128 6.91 8.49 -3.43
CA GLN A 128 8.06 9.39 -3.60
C GLN A 128 9.29 8.62 -4.12
N THR A 129 9.59 7.46 -3.52
CA THR A 129 10.71 6.60 -3.93
C THR A 129 10.60 6.17 -5.39
N LEU A 130 9.39 5.83 -5.86
CA LEU A 130 9.15 5.44 -7.26
C LEU A 130 9.25 6.63 -8.22
N GLN A 131 8.73 7.79 -7.84
CA GLN A 131 8.78 9.01 -8.66
C GLN A 131 10.20 9.51 -8.85
N ASP A 132 11.01 9.50 -7.79
CA ASP A 132 12.42 9.88 -7.84
C ASP A 132 13.21 8.99 -8.82
N ALA A 133 12.89 7.69 -8.81
CA ALA A 133 13.48 6.71 -9.72
C ALA A 133 13.07 6.94 -11.18
N GLU A 134 11.77 7.11 -11.43
CA GLU A 134 11.23 7.41 -12.77
C GLU A 134 11.86 8.69 -13.35
N ALA A 135 12.04 9.72 -12.51
CA ALA A 135 12.70 10.97 -12.89
C ALA A 135 14.20 10.81 -13.15
N CYS A 136 14.86 9.83 -12.54
CA CYS A 136 16.26 9.53 -12.81
C CYS A 136 16.46 8.70 -14.09
N PHE A 137 15.57 7.73 -14.36
CA PHE A 137 15.72 6.81 -15.48
C PHE A 137 15.19 7.34 -16.82
N ARG A 138 14.35 8.38 -16.79
CA ARG A 138 13.85 9.06 -17.99
C ARG A 138 14.74 10.20 -18.51
N LYS A 139 15.82 10.51 -17.80
CA LYS A 139 16.85 11.47 -18.25
C LYS A 139 17.83 10.78 -19.17
#